data_AF-A0A6N7YNA7-F1
#
_entry.id   AF-A0A6N7YNA7-F1
#
_cell.length_a   1.000
_cell.length_b   1.000
_cell.length_c   1.000
_cell.angle_alpha   90.00
_cell.angle_beta   90.00
_cell.angle_gamma   90.00
#
_symmetry.space_group_name_H-M   'P 1'
#
loop_
_entity.id
_entity.type
_entity.pdbx_description
1 polymer ?
#
loop_
_entity_poly.entity_id
_entity_poly.type
_entity_poly.pdbx_seq_one_letter_code
_entity_poly.pdbx_strand_id
1 'polypeptide(L)'
;MRDIVVDEHTGLLVPPGDPVALAAALARLLADDALRARLAAAGPVRARRYHVARFVDRLEEIYADTVAGPAAGNSRPVALAR
;
A
#
# COMPACT_ATOMS: atom_id res chain seq x y z
N MET A 1 -5.34 -2.48 -6.95
CA MET A 1 -5.80 -1.88 -5.67
C MET A 1 -6.05 -2.90 -4.55
N ARG A 2 -6.38 -4.19 -4.82
CA ARG A 2 -6.53 -5.21 -3.76
C ARG A 2 -5.27 -5.43 -2.91
N ASP A 3 -4.08 -5.18 -3.46
CA ASP A 3 -2.82 -5.28 -2.71
C ASP A 3 -2.67 -4.24 -1.59
N ILE A 4 -3.34 -3.08 -1.74
CA ILE A 4 -3.17 -1.94 -0.82
C ILE A 4 -4.13 -2.04 0.36
N VAL A 5 -5.36 -2.51 0.13
CA VAL A 5 -6.40 -2.65 1.15
C VAL A 5 -6.60 -4.12 1.49
N VAL A 6 -6.44 -4.46 2.77
CA VAL A 6 -6.79 -5.79 3.29
C VAL A 6 -8.22 -5.75 3.79
N ASP A 7 -9.06 -6.58 3.19
CA ASP A 7 -10.48 -6.65 3.53
C ASP A 7 -10.69 -6.95 5.01
N GLU A 8 -11.69 -6.30 5.58
CA GLU A 8 -12.04 -6.30 6.99
C GLU A 8 -10.91 -5.89 7.97
N HIS A 9 -9.73 -5.48 7.50
CA HIS A 9 -8.60 -5.13 8.38
C HIS A 9 -8.16 -3.69 8.22
N THR A 10 -8.09 -3.20 6.98
CA THR A 10 -7.69 -1.81 6.68
C THR A 10 -8.71 -1.08 5.81
N GLY A 11 -9.79 -1.76 5.43
CA GLY A 11 -10.94 -1.23 4.70
C GLY A 11 -11.93 -2.36 4.41
N LEU A 12 -13.02 -2.04 3.70
CA LEU A 12 -13.95 -3.02 3.14
C LEU A 12 -13.80 -3.03 1.62
N LEU A 13 -13.65 -4.21 1.03
CA LEU A 13 -13.59 -4.37 -0.42
C LEU A 13 -14.99 -4.66 -0.98
N VAL A 14 -15.36 -3.92 -2.02
CA VAL A 14 -16.64 -4.05 -2.72
C VAL A 14 -16.37 -4.49 -4.16
N PRO A 15 -17.19 -5.37 -4.75
CA PRO A 15 -17.12 -5.68 -6.17
C PRO A 15 -17.25 -4.40 -7.03
N PRO A 16 -16.40 -4.20 -8.05
CA PRO A 16 -16.51 -3.06 -8.94
C PRO A 16 -17.87 -3.04 -9.66
N GLY A 17 -18.51 -1.87 -9.73
CA GLY A 17 -19.78 -1.70 -10.44
C GLY A 17 -21.01 -2.25 -9.70
N ASP A 18 -20.87 -2.66 -8.44
CA ASP A 18 -21.99 -3.14 -7.62
C ASP A 18 -22.44 -2.07 -6.59
N PRO A 19 -23.47 -1.27 -6.91
CA PRO A 19 -23.97 -0.24 -6.00
C PRO A 19 -24.68 -0.84 -4.77
N VAL A 20 -25.24 -2.04 -4.87
CA VAL A 20 -25.94 -2.69 -3.75
C VAL A 20 -24.93 -3.15 -2.72
N ALA A 21 -23.84 -3.78 -3.16
CA ALA A 21 -22.75 -4.17 -2.27
C ALA A 21 -22.06 -2.94 -1.63
N LEU A 22 -21.92 -1.84 -2.38
CA LEU A 22 -21.40 -0.59 -1.82
C LEU A 22 -22.30 -0.02 -0.73
N ALA A 23 -23.61 0.05 -0.98
CA ALA A 23 -24.59 0.53 -0.02
C ALA A 23 -24.57 -0.32 1.27
N ALA A 24 -24.49 -1.65 1.13
CA ALA A 24 -24.40 -2.55 2.28
C ALA A 24 -23.12 -2.34 3.10
N ALA A 25 -21.97 -2.16 2.45
CA ALA A 25 -20.69 -1.90 3.11
C ALA A 25 -20.70 -0.56 3.87
N LEU A 26 -21.27 0.50 3.26
CA LEU A 26 -21.43 1.80 3.91
C LEU A 26 -22.40 1.73 5.09
N ALA A 27 -23.54 1.06 4.94
CA ALA A 27 -24.50 0.87 6.02
C ALA A 27 -23.88 0.14 7.22
N ARG A 28 -23.09 -0.91 6.96
CA ARG A 28 -22.33 -1.62 8.01
C ARG A 28 -21.34 -0.70 8.72
N LEU A 29 -20.58 0.11 7.99
CA LEU A 29 -19.64 1.08 8.58
C LEU A 29 -20.33 2.14 9.46
N LEU A 30 -21.54 2.56 9.08
CA LEU A 30 -22.33 3.52 9.84
C LEU A 30 -22.94 2.90 11.10
N ALA A 31 -23.36 1.63 11.03
CA ALA A 31 -24.01 0.94 12.15
C ALA A 31 -23.02 0.32 13.15
N ASP A 32 -21.82 -0.07 12.73
CA ASP A 32 -20.81 -0.73 13.56
C ASP A 32 -19.66 0.22 13.92
N ASP A 33 -19.79 0.86 15.08
CA ASP A 33 -18.81 1.81 15.61
C ASP A 33 -17.45 1.17 15.89
N ALA A 34 -17.44 -0.09 16.34
CA ALA A 34 -16.21 -0.81 16.68
C ALA A 34 -15.43 -1.15 15.41
N LEU A 35 -16.12 -1.66 14.38
CA LEU A 35 -15.53 -1.88 13.07
C LEU A 35 -14.99 -0.58 12.49
N ARG A 36 -15.78 0.49 12.51
CA ARG A 36 -15.37 1.79 11.98
C ARG A 36 -14.11 2.31 12.67
N ALA A 37 -14.05 2.25 14.01
CA ALA A 37 -12.88 2.68 14.77
C ALA A 37 -11.63 1.84 14.42
N ARG A 38 -11.78 0.52 14.32
CA ARG A 38 -10.67 -0.38 13.97
C ARG A 38 -10.11 -0.10 12.58
N LEU A 39 -10.98 0.04 11.58
CA LEU A 39 -10.57 0.33 10.21
C LEU A 39 -9.95 1.73 10.08
N ALA A 40 -10.50 2.74 10.78
CA ALA A 40 -9.96 4.10 10.80
C ALA A 40 -8.55 4.17 11.43
N ALA A 41 -8.27 3.34 12.42
CA ALA A 41 -6.93 3.26 13.02
C ALA A 41 -5.92 2.54 12.10
N ALA A 42 -6.34 1.44 11.46
CA ALA A 42 -5.44 0.59 10.68
C ALA A 42 -5.14 1.11 9.26
N GLY A 43 -6.13 1.74 8.61
CA GLY A 43 -6.04 2.22 7.23
C GLY A 43 -4.87 3.19 6.99
N PRO A 44 -4.78 4.32 7.72
CA PRO A 44 -3.70 5.28 7.55
C PRO A 44 -2.30 4.70 7.80
N VAL A 45 -2.17 3.83 8.81
CA VAL A 45 -0.89 3.18 9.14
C VAL A 45 -0.40 2.34 7.96
N ARG A 46 -1.29 1.60 7.29
CA ARG A 46 -0.95 0.85 6.08
C ARG A 46 -0.69 1.76 4.89
N ALA A 47 -1.51 2.80 4.69
CA ALA A 47 -1.38 3.74 3.58
C ALA A 47 -0.01 4.45 3.56
N ARG A 48 0.57 4.74 4.74
CA ARG A 48 1.93 5.32 4.86
C ARG A 48 3.03 4.50 4.17
N ARG A 49 2.84 3.19 3.98
CA ARG A 49 3.82 2.34 3.26
C ARG A 49 3.90 2.64 1.76
N TYR A 50 2.87 3.28 1.21
CA TYR A 50 2.75 3.59 -0.21
C TYR A 50 2.92 5.10 -0.49
N HIS A 51 3.44 5.87 0.49
CA HIS A 51 3.71 7.29 0.30
C HIS A 51 4.85 7.50 -0.69
N VAL A 52 4.63 8.36 -1.69
CA VAL A 52 5.59 8.66 -2.77
C VAL A 52 6.93 9.18 -2.23
N ALA A 53 6.94 9.96 -1.14
CA ALA A 53 8.17 10.44 -0.51
C ALA A 53 9.13 9.30 -0.12
N ARG A 54 8.61 8.23 0.47
CA ARG A 54 9.39 7.03 0.83
C ARG A 54 9.96 6.31 -0.39
N PHE A 55 9.28 6.38 -1.53
CA PHE A 55 9.77 5.82 -2.78
C PHE A 55 10.92 6.66 -3.36
N VAL A 56 10.81 7.98 -3.28
CA VAL A 56 11.87 8.91 -3.74
C VAL A 56 13.13 8.74 -2.89
N ASP A 57 13.03 8.77 -1.56
CA ASP A 57 14.20 8.58 -0.67
C ASP A 57 14.94 7.28 -1.01
N ARG A 58 14.19 6.19 -1.18
CA ARG A 58 14.77 4.88 -1.52
C ARG A 58 15.40 4.85 -2.90
N LEU A 59 14.81 5.57 -3.85
CA LEU A 59 15.31 5.66 -5.20
C LEU A 59 16.60 6.48 -5.25
N GLU A 60 16.66 7.59 -4.51
CA GLU A 60 17.85 8.43 -4.33
C GLU A 60 19.01 7.65 -3.70
N GLU A 61 18.76 6.84 -2.66
CA GLU A 61 19.77 5.95 -2.07
C GLU A 61 20.38 5.01 -3.14
N ILE A 62 19.55 4.36 -3.95
CA ILE A 62 20.01 3.42 -4.98
C ILE A 62 20.84 4.12 -6.06
N TYR A 63 20.41 5.31 -6.49
CA TYR A 63 21.17 6.12 -7.45
C TYR A 63 22.49 6.62 -6.86
N ALA A 64 22.49 7.08 -5.61
CA ALA A 64 23.71 7.51 -4.93
C ALA A 64 24.71 6.36 -4.78
N ASP A 65 24.27 5.16 -4.39
CA ASP A 65 25.12 3.97 -4.27
C ASP A 65 25.74 3.54 -5.61
N THR A 66 25.01 3.68 -6.71
CA THR A 66 25.52 3.32 -8.06
C THR A 66 26.42 4.38 -8.66
N VAL A 67 26.20 5.66 -8.35
CA VAL A 67 27.07 6.78 -8.78
C VAL A 67 28.33 6.86 -7.91
N ALA A 68 28.28 6.46 -6.64
CA ALA A 68 29.40 6.50 -5.69
C ALA A 68 30.28 5.24 -5.69
N GLY A 69 29.91 4.17 -6.42
CA GLY A 69 30.77 3.00 -6.60
C GLY A 69 32.00 3.30 -7.48
N PRO A 70 33.18 2.70 -7.22
CA PRO A 70 34.42 3.05 -7.91
C PRO A 70 34.26 2.82 -9.41
N ALA A 71 34.82 3.73 -10.21
CA ALA A 71 34.84 3.61 -11.66
C ALA A 71 35.20 2.17 -12.08
N ALA A 72 34.34 1.63 -12.94
CA ALA A 72 34.45 0.32 -13.61
C ALA A 72 34.03 -0.93 -12.80
N GLY A 73 32.84 -1.42 -13.12
CA GLY A 73 32.61 -2.84 -13.37
C GLY A 73 32.29 -3.74 -12.19
N ASN A 74 31.06 -3.67 -11.65
CA ASN A 74 30.40 -4.90 -11.17
C ASN A 74 28.87 -4.75 -11.09
N SER A 75 28.19 -4.95 -12.21
CA SER A 75 26.73 -5.12 -12.23
C SER A 75 26.38 -6.49 -11.67
N ARG A 76 25.97 -6.58 -10.39
CA ARG A 76 25.35 -7.81 -9.89
C ARG A 76 23.94 -7.92 -10.50
N PRO A 77 23.57 -9.05 -11.11
CA PRO A 77 22.25 -9.20 -11.71
C PRO A 77 21.18 -9.20 -10.62
N VAL A 78 20.14 -8.38 -10.81
CA VAL A 78 18.91 -8.46 -10.03
C VAL A 78 18.23 -9.77 -10.43
N ALA A 79 18.27 -10.77 -9.54
CA ALA A 79 17.56 -12.01 -9.75
C ALA A 79 16.06 -11.77 -9.49
N LEU A 80 15.31 -11.53 -10.57
CA LEU A 80 13.85 -11.58 -10.55
C LEU A 80 13.43 -13.05 -10.35
N ALA A 81 13.20 -13.42 -9.10
CA ALA A 81 12.54 -14.69 -8.77
C ALA A 81 11.11 -14.66 -9.31
N ARG A 82 10.79 -15.66 -10.13
CA ARG A 82 9.43 -15.97 -10.60
C ARG A 82 8.63 -16.66 -9.52
#